data_AF-A0A7V8SUW4-F1
#
_entry.id   AF-A0A7V8SUW4-F1
#
_cell.length_a   1.000
_cell.length_b   1.000
_cell.length_c   1.000
_cell.angle_alpha   90.00
_cell.angle_beta   90.00
_cell.angle_gamma   90.00
#
_symmetry.space_group_name_H-M   'P 1'
#
loop_
_entity.id
_entity.type
_entity.pdbx_description
1 polymer ?
#
loop_
_entity_poly.entity_id
_entity_poly.type
_entity_poly.pdbx_seq_one_letter_code
_entity_poly.pdbx_strand_id
1 'polypeptide(L)'
;MKRGSVSDFTGAEVRVGDTIVWAARLANLTRMTEGEVVDVSTELVKGRVLPVIKARPTGRYSGFIARTSGAIATIRSEHWVVTVPVEMKEKAGVAA
;
A
#
# COMPACT_ATOMS: atom_id res chain seq x y z
N MET A 1 -0.63 22.80 6.63
CA MET A 1 -1.49 21.76 6.02
C MET A 1 -0.87 20.41 6.33
N LYS A 2 -1.60 19.47 6.94
CA LYS A 2 -1.04 18.14 7.22
C LYS A 2 -0.92 17.37 5.92
N ARG A 3 0.26 16.81 5.64
CA ARG A 3 0.46 15.95 4.46
C ARG A 3 -0.23 14.62 4.76
N GLY A 4 -1.12 14.20 3.86
CA GLY A 4 -1.65 12.83 3.90
C GLY A 4 -0.55 11.85 3.52
N SER A 5 -0.58 10.66 4.09
CA SER A 5 0.28 9.53 3.74
C SER A 5 -0.57 8.37 3.23
N VAL A 6 0.06 7.41 2.55
CA VAL A 6 -0.57 6.12 2.27
C VAL A 6 -0.12 5.15 3.35
N SER A 7 -1.07 4.48 3.99
CA SER A 7 -0.82 3.46 4.98
C SER A 7 -1.28 2.10 4.50
N ASP A 8 -0.64 1.06 5.00
CA ASP A 8 -1.12 -0.31 4.88
C ASP A 8 -2.28 -0.61 5.85
N PHE A 9 -2.80 -1.83 5.79
CA PHE A 9 -3.90 -2.26 6.65
C PHE A 9 -3.55 -2.30 8.15
N THR A 10 -2.26 -2.26 8.51
CA THR A 10 -1.78 -2.17 9.90
C THR A 10 -1.70 -0.73 10.39
N GLY A 11 -1.85 0.25 9.49
CA GLY A 11 -1.66 1.67 9.76
C GLY A 11 -0.21 2.14 9.57
N ALA A 12 0.71 1.25 9.19
CA ALA A 12 2.08 1.61 8.88
C ALA A 12 2.13 2.43 7.59
N GLU A 13 2.89 3.53 7.58
CA GLU A 13 3.09 4.33 6.38
C GLU A 13 3.89 3.54 5.34
N VAL A 14 3.43 3.56 4.09
CA VAL A 14 4.11 2.96 2.94
C VAL A 14 4.97 4.00 2.26
N ARG A 15 6.25 3.68 2.06
CA ARG A 15 7.27 4.54 1.47
C ARG A 15 7.93 3.86 0.28
N VAL A 16 8.57 4.67 -0.57
CA VAL A 16 9.45 4.17 -1.62
C VAL A 16 10.61 3.39 -1.00
N GLY A 17 10.91 2.21 -1.56
CA GLY A 17 11.88 1.25 -1.04
C GLY A 17 11.30 0.20 -0.09
N ASP A 18 10.07 0.38 0.40
CA ASP A 18 9.45 -0.63 1.25
C ASP A 18 9.14 -1.91 0.47
N THR A 19 9.31 -3.04 1.13
CA THR A 19 8.87 -4.33 0.59
C THR A 19 7.40 -4.53 0.95
N ILE A 20 6.57 -4.72 -0.06
CA ILE A 20 5.14 -4.96 0.11
C ILE A 20 4.73 -6.29 -0.50
N VAL A 21 3.56 -6.76 -0.09
CA VAL A 21 2.91 -7.91 -0.66
C VAL A 21 1.54 -7.51 -1.20
N TRP A 22 1.18 -7.96 -2.40
CA TRP A 22 -0.16 -7.73 -2.97
C TRP A 22 -0.69 -8.95 -3.70
N ALA A 23 -2.01 -9.07 -3.75
CA ALA A 23 -2.68 -10.07 -4.57
C ALA A 23 -2.54 -9.72 -6.06
N ALA A 24 -1.95 -10.61 -6.84
CA ALA A 24 -1.88 -10.53 -8.29
C ALA A 24 -2.59 -11.73 -8.93
N ARG A 25 -3.24 -11.48 -10.06
CA ARG A 25 -3.89 -12.54 -10.83
C ARG A 25 -2.86 -13.27 -11.69
N LEU A 26 -2.88 -14.60 -11.62
CA LEU A 26 -2.13 -15.49 -12.49
C LEU A 26 -3.12 -16.49 -13.12
N ALA A 27 -3.50 -16.25 -14.38
CA ALA A 27 -4.59 -16.95 -15.05
C ALA A 27 -5.90 -16.93 -14.23
N ASN A 28 -6.38 -18.09 -13.76
CA ASN A 28 -7.58 -18.22 -12.94
C ASN A 28 -7.29 -18.29 -11.44
N LEU A 29 -6.04 -18.05 -11.04
CA LEU A 29 -5.61 -18.08 -9.64
C LEU A 29 -5.26 -16.69 -9.13
N THR A 30 -5.43 -16.49 -7.83
CA THR A 30 -4.87 -15.34 -7.10
C THR A 30 -3.61 -15.81 -6.39
N ARG A 31 -2.52 -15.07 -6.57
CA ARG A 31 -1.23 -15.31 -5.89
C ARG A 31 -0.81 -14.05 -5.16
N MET A 32 -0.17 -14.21 -4.01
CA MET A 32 0.49 -13.09 -3.35
C MET A 32 1.81 -12.85 -4.07
N THR A 33 2.12 -11.59 -4.36
CA THR A 33 3.38 -11.17 -4.97
C THR A 33 4.14 -10.32 -3.98
N GLU A 34 5.43 -10.53 -3.85
CA GLU A 34 6.34 -9.61 -3.15
C GLU A 34 6.98 -8.64 -4.15
N GLY A 35 7.18 -7.39 -3.73
CA GLY A 35 7.85 -6.38 -4.55
C GLY A 35 8.25 -5.16 -3.74
N GLU A 36 9.16 -4.39 -4.32
CA GLU A 36 9.66 -3.14 -3.76
C GLU A 36 8.85 -1.96 -4.31
N VAL A 37 8.41 -1.06 -3.44
CA VAL A 37 7.69 0.16 -3.81
C VAL A 37 8.63 1.12 -4.53
N VAL A 38 8.22 1.57 -5.72
CA VAL A 38 8.97 2.53 -6.55
C VAL A 38 8.30 3.90 -6.61
N ASP A 39 7.00 3.98 -6.31
CA ASP A 39 6.23 5.23 -6.33
C ASP A 39 5.02 5.09 -5.40
N VAL A 40 4.72 6.18 -4.69
CA VAL A 40 3.53 6.30 -3.83
C VAL A 40 2.84 7.61 -4.18
N SER A 41 1.60 7.50 -4.66
CA SER A 41 0.82 8.65 -5.10
C SER A 41 -0.64 8.47 -4.73
N THR A 42 -1.44 9.49 -5.01
CA THR A 42 -2.89 9.44 -4.87
C THR A 42 -3.57 9.95 -6.13
N GLU A 43 -4.74 9.39 -6.43
CA GLU A 43 -5.59 9.81 -7.54
C GLU A 43 -6.96 10.22 -7.01
N LEU A 44 -7.55 11.30 -7.56
CA LEU A 44 -8.92 11.69 -7.26
C LEU A 44 -9.87 10.98 -8.24
N VAL A 45 -10.66 10.03 -7.74
CA VAL A 45 -11.61 9.25 -8.54
C VAL A 45 -13.00 9.41 -7.96
N LYS A 46 -13.93 10.00 -8.74
CA LYS A 46 -15.34 10.21 -8.34
C LYS A 46 -15.47 10.89 -6.96
N GLY A 47 -14.63 11.89 -6.70
CA GLY A 47 -14.62 12.65 -5.43
C GLY A 47 -13.97 11.93 -4.25
N ARG A 48 -13.37 10.75 -4.45
CA ARG A 48 -12.61 10.02 -3.42
C ARG A 48 -11.13 10.03 -3.76
N VAL A 49 -10.29 10.28 -2.75
CA VAL A 49 -8.83 10.16 -2.88
C VAL A 49 -8.47 8.68 -2.71
N LEU A 50 -7.89 8.08 -3.74
CA LEU A 50 -7.46 6.69 -3.74
C LEU A 50 -5.94 6.61 -3.69
N PRO A 51 -5.37 5.68 -2.90
CA PRO A 51 -3.94 5.43 -2.94
C PRO A 51 -3.57 4.67 -4.21
N VAL A 52 -2.44 5.05 -4.79
CA VAL A 52 -1.84 4.38 -5.95
C VAL A 52 -0.39 4.09 -5.64
N ILE A 53 -0.05 2.80 -5.59
CA ILE A 53 1.31 2.34 -5.34
C ILE A 53 1.84 1.72 -6.63
N LYS A 54 3.06 2.06 -7.02
CA LYS A 54 3.78 1.29 -8.04
C LYS A 54 4.84 0.45 -7.36
N ALA A 55 4.94 -0.81 -7.73
CA ALA A 55 5.93 -1.71 -7.18
C ALA A 55 6.62 -2.54 -8.26
N ARG A 56 7.92 -2.77 -8.09
CA ARG A 56 8.72 -3.69 -8.89
C ARG A 56 8.70 -5.06 -8.19
N PRO A 57 8.19 -6.12 -8.83
CA PRO A 57 8.19 -7.46 -8.23
C PRO A 57 9.61 -7.99 -7.96
N THR A 58 9.80 -8.70 -6.86
CA THR A 58 11.09 -9.35 -6.51
C THR A 58 11.33 -10.66 -7.27
N GLY A 59 10.34 -11.13 -8.05
CA GLY A 59 10.36 -12.45 -8.68
C GLY A 59 9.65 -13.53 -7.84
N ARG A 60 9.20 -13.21 -6.62
CA ARG A 60 8.52 -14.17 -5.74
C ARG A 60 6.99 -14.05 -5.83
N TYR A 61 6.34 -15.18 -6.03
CA TYR A 61 4.90 -15.36 -5.76
C TYR A 61 4.70 -16.33 -4.59
N SER A 62 3.53 -16.32 -3.97
CA SER A 62 3.16 -17.35 -3.00
C SER A 62 3.11 -18.74 -3.65
N GLY A 63 3.73 -19.72 -2.98
CA GLY A 63 3.96 -21.06 -3.50
C GLY A 63 5.37 -21.23 -4.09
N PHE A 64 5.56 -22.27 -4.91
CA PHE A 64 6.86 -22.63 -5.51
C PHE A 64 7.08 -22.04 -6.92
N ILE A 65 6.27 -21.04 -7.32
CA ILE A 65 6.28 -20.49 -8.68
C ILE A 65 6.95 -19.13 -8.68
N ALA A 66 7.98 -18.97 -9.51
CA ALA A 66 8.62 -17.68 -9.72
C ALA A 66 7.83 -16.80 -10.70
N ARG A 67 7.88 -15.49 -10.49
CA ARG A 67 7.37 -14.51 -11.45
C ARG A 67 8.38 -14.34 -12.57
N THR A 68 7.92 -14.53 -13.80
CA THR A 68 8.76 -14.39 -15.00
C THR A 68 8.94 -12.93 -15.44
N SER A 69 8.05 -12.03 -15.00
CA SER A 69 8.08 -10.62 -15.36
C SER A 69 8.37 -9.71 -14.17
N GLY A 70 9.43 -8.92 -14.27
CA GLY A 70 9.76 -7.81 -13.37
C GLY A 70 9.09 -6.48 -13.73
N ALA A 71 8.07 -6.50 -14.59
CA ALA A 71 7.36 -5.28 -14.98
C ALA A 71 6.74 -4.60 -13.75
N ILE A 72 6.93 -3.28 -13.66
CA ILE A 72 6.37 -2.46 -12.58
C ILE A 72 4.85 -2.58 -12.63
N ALA A 73 4.25 -2.94 -11.50
CA ALA A 73 2.81 -3.06 -11.35
C ALA A 73 2.25 -1.78 -10.72
N THR A 74 1.14 -1.27 -11.26
CA THR A 74 0.32 -0.26 -10.61
C THR A 74 -0.74 -0.95 -9.75
N ILE A 75 -0.77 -0.63 -8.47
CA ILE A 75 -1.59 -1.29 -7.45
C ILE A 75 -2.58 -0.26 -6.91
N ARG A 76 -3.86 -0.54 -7.14
CA ARG A 76 -5.02 0.24 -6.64
C ARG A 76 -5.87 -0.61 -5.69
N SER A 77 -5.20 -1.39 -4.84
CA SER A 77 -5.81 -2.40 -3.95
C SER A 77 -6.46 -1.75 -2.73
N GLU A 78 -7.54 -2.38 -2.24
CA GLU A 78 -8.29 -1.96 -1.03
C GLU A 78 -7.47 -2.06 0.27
N HIS A 79 -6.38 -2.83 0.29
CA HIS A 79 -5.50 -2.98 1.45
C HIS A 79 -4.63 -1.76 1.77
N TRP A 80 -4.74 -0.69 0.98
CA TRP A 80 -4.00 0.55 1.17
C TRP A 80 -5.01 1.67 1.40
N VAL A 81 -4.71 2.56 2.33
CA VAL A 81 -5.61 3.66 2.72
C VAL A 81 -4.85 4.97 2.75
N VAL A 82 -5.50 6.05 2.34
CA VAL A 82 -4.96 7.40 2.52
C VAL A 82 -5.26 7.84 3.95
N THR A 83 -4.21 8.03 4.74
CA THR A 83 -4.30 8.47 6.14
C THR A 83 -3.92 9.94 6.24
N VAL A 84 -4.75 10.75 6.89
CA VAL A 84 -4.38 12.12 7.26
C VAL A 84 -4.21 12.17 8.78
N PRO A 85 -3.02 12.47 9.30
CA PRO A 85 -2.79 12.45 10.74
C PRO A 85 -3.69 13.46 11.45
N VAL A 86 -4.51 12.99 12.40
CA VAL A 86 -5.33 13.87 13.25
C VAL A 86 -4.49 14.27 14.46
N GLU A 87 -4.58 15.52 14.89
CA GLU A 87 -3.94 15.95 16.14
C GLU A 87 -4.81 15.42 17.28
N MET A 88 -4.27 14.45 18.01
CA MET A 88 -4.89 14.01 19.25
C MET A 88 -4.66 15.13 20.26
N LYS A 89 -5.72 15.84 20.66
CA LYS A 89 -5.66 16.63 21.90
C LYS A 89 -5.59 15.61 23.03
N GLU A 90 -4.49 15.60 23.79
CA GLU A 90 -4.46 14.89 25.06
C GLU A 90 -5.69 15.33 25.87
N LYS A 91 -6.54 14.37 26.25
CA LYS A 91 -7.51 14.64 27.30
C LYS A 91 -6.68 14.89 28.55
N ALA A 92 -6.71 16.13 29.04
CA ALA A 92 -6.19 16.47 30.36
C ALA A 92 -6.70 15.40 31.34
N GLY A 93 -5.76 14.70 31.97
CA GLY A 93 -6.04 13.58 32.85
C GLY A 93 -7.11 13.97 33.86
N VAL A 94 -8.09 13.09 34.03
CA VAL A 94 -8.91 13.10 35.24
C VAL A 94 -7.98 12.63 36.35
N ALA A 95 -7.42 13.59 37.08
CA ALA A 95 -6.77 13.31 38.35
C ALA A 95 -7.80 12.66 39.28
N ALA A 96 -7.47 11.46 39.75
CA ALA A 96 -8.18 10.78 40.84
C ALA A 96 -7.74 11.38 42.19
#